data_AF-A0AAW8G896-F1
#
_entry.id   AF-A0AAW8G896-F1
#
_cell.length_a   1.000
_cell.length_b   1.000
_cell.length_c   1.000
_cell.angle_alpha   90.00
_cell.angle_beta   90.00
_cell.angle_gamma   90.00
#
_symmetry.space_group_name_H-M   'P 1'
#
loop_
_entity.id
_entity.type
_entity.pdbx_description
1 polymer ?
#
loop_
_entity_poly.entity_id
_entity_poly.type
_entity_poly.pdbx_seq_one_letter_code
_entity_poly.pdbx_strand_id
1 'polypeptide(L)'
;MTRRGGSADLPLHGGRVPAWLGQRMTRLGAVMCQAIVHSYGRDELLRRLAHPFWFQSFGAVMGMDWHSSGITTSVIGALKRGLTPLSGELGLHVCGGRGRHSRATPDELLAVGERTGVDGAALARASRLVAKVDSAAVQDGFDLYLHGFIVGDDGQWVVVQQGMNTASRQARRYHWLSEGLKDFVDAPHAAIEGPRQGAIVNLADRRAAGARAAQVALLQTLSPQEIAREYGRLATPSAATAKRLARARTEAAVPVTGDLFAEPAAEAPGPQAWNPAAQPHLSLPDHHDVRAQDIVLRRLHGSLAAAAEQGPKDFTALLQVPGVGARTVRSLAMVAEVLHGTPCRFSDPARFSLAHGGKDRHPFPVPTQVLDHTIGVLKTAVRQARLGNEEKLEAIRRLDAQARQLEAQAEGPSLEAYLEEERRQSHRYGGRSVFGWEPAPDEAAEAPAQAASQRAAS
;
A
#
# COMPACT_ATOMS: atom_id res chain seq x y z
N MET A 1 8.86 -14.43 15.48
CA MET A 1 8.94 -13.19 14.69
C MET A 1 7.54 -12.61 14.56
N THR A 2 7.35 -11.36 14.97
CA THR A 2 6.04 -10.73 15.17
C THR A 2 5.43 -10.27 13.84
N ARG A 3 4.47 -11.05 13.32
CA ARG A 3 3.58 -10.64 12.22
C ARG A 3 2.67 -9.50 12.72
N ARG A 4 3.07 -8.26 12.50
CA ARG A 4 2.18 -7.09 12.58
C ARG A 4 1.81 -6.75 11.14
N GLY A 5 0.67 -7.26 10.65
CA GLY A 5 0.01 -6.63 9.52
C GLY A 5 -0.70 -5.36 9.99
N GLY A 6 -1.47 -4.73 9.12
CA GLY A 6 -2.25 -3.55 9.46
C GLY A 6 -3.61 -3.54 8.79
N SER A 7 -4.34 -2.45 8.88
CA SER A 7 -5.47 -2.12 7.98
C SER A 7 -5.31 -0.67 7.54
N ALA A 8 -6.11 -0.12 6.61
CA ALA A 8 -6.08 1.30 6.23
C ALA A 8 -7.43 1.85 5.75
N ASP A 9 -7.64 3.15 5.58
CA ASP A 9 -8.83 3.71 4.88
C ASP A 9 -8.44 4.36 3.55
N LEU A 10 -9.28 4.31 2.50
CA LEU A 10 -8.94 4.80 1.16
C LEU A 10 -10.09 5.59 0.49
N PRO A 11 -10.04 6.94 0.45
CA PRO A 11 -11.02 7.75 -0.29
C PRO A 11 -10.90 7.57 -1.80
N LEU A 12 -12.03 7.55 -2.54
CA LEU A 12 -11.99 7.50 -4.02
C LEU A 12 -11.50 8.80 -4.62
N HIS A 13 -10.46 8.70 -5.45
CA HIS A 13 -9.93 9.80 -6.21
C HIS A 13 -10.28 9.67 -7.69
N GLY A 14 -10.73 10.77 -8.30
CA GLY A 14 -10.88 10.88 -9.75
C GLY A 14 -9.53 11.07 -10.46
N GLY A 15 -9.48 10.76 -11.76
CA GLY A 15 -8.33 11.03 -12.62
C GLY A 15 -7.43 9.82 -12.92
N ARG A 16 -6.68 9.92 -14.03
CA ARG A 16 -5.75 8.88 -14.49
C ARG A 16 -4.33 9.32 -14.22
N VAL A 17 -3.48 8.41 -13.74
CA VAL A 17 -2.04 8.66 -13.65
C VAL A 17 -1.49 9.02 -15.05
N PRO A 18 -0.88 10.20 -15.21
CA PRO A 18 -0.29 10.59 -16.49
C PRO A 18 0.80 9.64 -16.94
N ALA A 19 0.96 9.47 -18.26
CA ALA A 19 1.95 8.55 -18.82
C ALA A 19 3.39 8.83 -18.34
N TRP A 20 3.76 10.10 -18.23
CA TRP A 20 5.09 10.53 -17.77
C TRP A 20 5.39 10.09 -16.33
N LEU A 21 4.38 10.03 -15.46
CA LEU A 21 4.52 9.56 -14.09
C LEU A 21 4.49 8.03 -14.06
N GLY A 22 3.53 7.42 -14.76
CA GLY A 22 3.41 5.97 -14.84
C GLY A 22 4.68 5.26 -15.34
N GLN A 23 5.43 5.88 -16.26
CA GLN A 23 6.75 5.39 -16.70
C GLN A 23 7.80 5.48 -15.59
N ARG A 24 7.84 6.58 -14.83
CA ARG A 24 8.77 6.74 -13.69
C ARG A 24 8.43 5.80 -12.55
N MET A 25 7.15 5.64 -12.20
CA MET A 25 6.68 4.64 -11.24
C MET A 25 7.13 3.23 -11.64
N THR A 26 7.01 2.89 -12.93
CA THR A 26 7.45 1.59 -13.47
C THR A 26 8.95 1.38 -13.26
N ARG A 27 9.77 2.40 -13.56
CA ARG A 27 11.24 2.33 -13.41
C ARG A 27 11.67 2.30 -11.93
N LEU A 28 11.07 3.13 -11.09
CA LEU A 28 11.39 3.20 -9.65
C LEU A 28 10.92 1.94 -8.93
N GLY A 29 9.67 1.51 -9.15
CA GLY A 29 9.13 0.29 -8.55
C GLY A 29 9.92 -0.95 -8.92
N ALA A 30 10.30 -1.11 -10.20
CA ALA A 30 11.14 -2.22 -10.62
C ALA A 30 12.49 -2.24 -9.89
N VAL A 31 13.21 -1.13 -9.86
CA VAL A 31 14.55 -1.09 -9.24
C VAL A 31 14.50 -1.24 -7.72
N MET A 32 13.46 -0.73 -7.07
CA MET A 32 13.26 -0.94 -5.63
C MET A 32 12.96 -2.40 -5.32
N CYS A 33 12.10 -3.06 -6.11
CA CYS A 33 11.87 -4.50 -5.98
C CYS A 33 13.14 -5.31 -6.21
N GLN A 34 13.95 -4.97 -7.23
CA GLN A 34 15.25 -5.61 -7.44
C GLN A 34 16.17 -5.46 -6.23
N ALA A 35 16.25 -4.26 -5.63
CA ALA A 35 17.05 -4.02 -4.44
C ALA A 35 16.56 -4.85 -3.23
N ILE A 36 15.24 -4.91 -3.00
CA ILE A 36 14.66 -5.70 -1.91
C ILE A 36 14.93 -7.20 -2.12
N VAL A 37 14.69 -7.72 -3.33
CA VAL A 37 14.93 -9.13 -3.64
C VAL A 37 16.42 -9.48 -3.51
N HIS A 38 17.30 -8.59 -3.96
CA HIS A 38 18.75 -8.79 -3.83
C HIS A 38 19.20 -8.82 -2.36
N SER A 39 18.75 -7.88 -1.53
CA SER A 39 19.23 -7.77 -0.13
C SER A 39 18.48 -8.66 0.87
N TYR A 40 17.22 -9.00 0.60
CA TYR A 40 16.33 -9.66 1.56
C TYR A 40 15.57 -10.87 1.01
N GLY A 41 15.69 -11.15 -0.29
CA GLY A 41 15.00 -12.25 -0.96
C GLY A 41 13.57 -11.92 -1.39
N ARG A 42 12.99 -12.86 -2.15
CA ARG A 42 11.65 -12.76 -2.73
C ARG A 42 10.56 -12.73 -1.66
N ASP A 43 10.67 -13.60 -0.65
CA ASP A 43 9.67 -13.72 0.42
C ASP A 43 9.48 -12.41 1.18
N GLU A 44 10.57 -11.68 1.44
CA GLU A 44 10.49 -10.37 2.09
C GLU A 44 9.73 -9.35 1.24
N LEU A 45 9.93 -9.35 -0.09
CA LEU A 45 9.14 -8.50 -0.97
C LEU A 45 7.64 -8.86 -0.91
N LEU A 46 7.30 -10.16 -0.91
CA LEU A 46 5.91 -10.61 -0.81
C LEU A 46 5.27 -10.18 0.52
N ARG A 47 5.98 -10.33 1.66
CA ARG A 47 5.53 -9.84 2.97
C ARG A 47 5.29 -8.33 2.98
N ARG A 48 6.19 -7.56 2.38
CA ARG A 48 6.07 -6.10 2.29
C ARG A 48 4.89 -5.66 1.43
N LEU A 49 4.67 -6.32 0.28
CA LEU A 49 3.49 -6.09 -0.55
C LEU A 49 2.18 -6.46 0.16
N ALA A 50 2.21 -7.45 1.06
CA ALA A 50 1.07 -7.79 1.91
C ALA A 50 0.85 -6.80 3.05
N HIS A 51 1.86 -5.96 3.36
CA HIS A 51 1.78 -5.02 4.47
C HIS A 51 1.17 -3.67 4.03
N PRO A 52 0.00 -3.30 4.56
CA PRO A 52 -0.81 -2.19 4.04
C PRO A 52 -0.12 -0.83 4.12
N PHE A 53 0.48 -0.51 5.27
CA PHE A 53 1.23 0.74 5.44
C PHE A 53 2.47 0.81 4.55
N TRP A 54 3.14 -0.32 4.32
CA TRP A 54 4.33 -0.34 3.47
C TRP A 54 3.91 -0.15 2.02
N PHE A 55 2.86 -0.85 1.58
CA PHE A 55 2.31 -0.71 0.24
C PHE A 55 1.85 0.73 -0.04
N GLN A 56 1.21 1.38 0.94
CA GLN A 56 0.84 2.79 0.83
C GLN A 56 2.06 3.71 0.72
N SER A 57 3.06 3.51 1.58
CA SER A 57 4.33 4.27 1.57
C SER A 57 5.10 4.07 0.27
N PHE A 58 5.10 2.85 -0.27
CA PHE A 58 5.71 2.48 -1.54
C PHE A 58 5.03 3.19 -2.72
N GLY A 59 3.70 3.31 -2.70
CA GLY A 59 2.97 4.13 -3.66
C GLY A 59 3.32 5.62 -3.54
N ALA A 60 3.32 6.15 -2.33
CA ALA A 60 3.61 7.56 -2.05
C ALA A 60 5.03 7.96 -2.51
N VAL A 61 6.03 7.12 -2.25
CA VAL A 61 7.42 7.39 -2.66
C VAL A 61 7.58 7.40 -4.20
N MET A 62 6.65 6.81 -4.95
CA MET A 62 6.63 6.84 -6.42
C MET A 62 5.96 8.09 -7.02
N GLY A 63 5.56 9.05 -6.19
CA GLY A 63 4.91 10.30 -6.63
C GLY A 63 3.39 10.22 -6.73
N MET A 64 2.77 9.22 -6.08
CA MET A 64 1.32 9.19 -5.89
C MET A 64 0.91 9.99 -4.67
N ASP A 65 -0.27 10.62 -4.71
CA ASP A 65 -0.82 11.31 -3.54
C ASP A 65 -1.08 10.29 -2.43
N TRP A 66 -0.59 10.61 -1.22
CA TRP A 66 -0.40 9.66 -0.13
C TRP A 66 -1.65 8.96 0.39
N HIS A 67 -2.81 9.58 0.27
CA HIS A 67 -4.12 9.06 0.67
C HIS A 67 -4.97 8.53 -0.50
N SER A 68 -4.38 8.39 -1.71
CA SER A 68 -5.16 8.07 -2.90
C SER A 68 -5.50 6.58 -3.00
N SER A 69 -6.78 6.24 -3.19
CA SER A 69 -7.19 4.89 -3.62
C SER A 69 -6.64 4.50 -5.00
N GLY A 70 -6.16 5.48 -5.78
CA GLY A 70 -5.46 5.25 -7.04
C GLY A 70 -4.11 4.57 -6.86
N ILE A 71 -3.53 4.56 -5.65
CA ILE A 71 -2.24 3.91 -5.36
C ILE A 71 -2.28 2.44 -5.75
N THR A 72 -3.29 1.68 -5.33
CA THR A 72 -3.36 0.24 -5.57
C THR A 72 -3.32 -0.10 -7.05
N THR A 73 -4.17 0.56 -7.83
CA THR A 73 -4.22 0.35 -9.28
C THR A 73 -2.91 0.75 -9.96
N SER A 74 -2.32 1.86 -9.51
CA SER A 74 -1.14 2.44 -10.16
C SER A 74 0.13 1.68 -9.84
N VAL A 75 0.30 1.26 -8.58
CA VAL A 75 1.42 0.41 -8.12
C VAL A 75 1.34 -0.95 -8.78
N ILE A 76 0.20 -1.65 -8.76
CA ILE A 76 0.07 -2.96 -9.41
C ILE A 76 0.34 -2.85 -10.92
N GLY A 77 -0.18 -1.82 -11.57
CA GLY A 77 0.10 -1.57 -12.99
C GLY A 77 1.59 -1.27 -13.26
N ALA A 78 2.26 -0.51 -12.40
CA ALA A 78 3.68 -0.20 -12.51
C ALA A 78 4.56 -1.44 -12.28
N LEU A 79 4.26 -2.25 -11.25
CA LEU A 79 4.96 -3.50 -10.98
C LEU A 79 4.78 -4.50 -12.11
N LYS A 80 3.56 -4.65 -12.66
CA LYS A 80 3.33 -5.54 -13.81
C LYS A 80 4.22 -5.18 -14.98
N ARG A 81 4.23 -3.91 -15.40
CA ARG A 81 5.10 -3.45 -16.49
C ARG A 81 6.59 -3.54 -16.17
N GLY A 82 6.98 -3.25 -14.93
CA GLY A 82 8.38 -3.11 -14.55
C GLY A 82 9.07 -4.44 -14.26
N LEU A 83 8.34 -5.40 -13.68
CA LEU A 83 8.87 -6.70 -13.28
C LEU A 83 8.73 -7.77 -14.38
N THR A 84 7.77 -7.65 -15.31
CA THR A 84 7.61 -8.64 -16.40
C THR A 84 8.91 -8.86 -17.19
N PRO A 85 9.66 -7.82 -17.63
CA PRO A 85 10.93 -8.01 -18.33
C PRO A 85 12.04 -8.62 -17.47
N LEU A 86 11.88 -8.63 -16.15
CA LEU A 86 12.84 -9.10 -15.17
C LEU A 86 12.41 -10.42 -14.52
N SER A 87 11.30 -11.01 -14.97
CA SER A 87 10.65 -12.15 -14.33
C SER A 87 11.55 -13.38 -14.25
N GLY A 88 12.32 -13.69 -15.30
CA GLY A 88 13.26 -14.80 -15.29
C GLY A 88 14.47 -14.60 -14.37
N GLU A 89 14.87 -13.35 -14.10
CA GLU A 89 15.98 -13.06 -13.19
C GLU A 89 15.53 -13.03 -11.72
N LEU A 90 14.37 -12.42 -11.47
CA LEU A 90 13.83 -12.28 -10.11
C LEU A 90 13.00 -13.48 -9.66
N GLY A 91 12.63 -14.35 -10.60
CA GLY A 91 11.64 -15.40 -10.40
C GLY A 91 10.32 -14.85 -9.86
N LEU A 92 9.85 -13.73 -10.40
CA LEU A 92 8.66 -13.00 -9.93
C LEU A 92 7.76 -12.64 -11.08
N HIS A 93 6.47 -12.98 -10.95
CA HIS A 93 5.45 -12.76 -11.97
C HIS A 93 4.30 -11.97 -11.37
N VAL A 94 3.86 -10.93 -12.08
CA VAL A 94 2.73 -10.10 -11.67
C VAL A 94 1.59 -10.32 -12.64
N CYS A 95 0.54 -10.96 -12.15
CA CYS A 95 -0.66 -11.31 -12.89
C CYS A 95 -1.84 -10.41 -12.49
N GLY A 96 -2.83 -10.34 -13.38
CA GLY A 96 -4.07 -9.59 -13.14
C GLY A 96 -3.98 -8.10 -13.48
N GLY A 97 -4.89 -7.32 -12.90
CA GLY A 97 -5.07 -5.89 -13.12
C GLY A 97 -6.53 -5.48 -13.01
N ARG A 98 -6.96 -4.51 -13.81
CA ARG A 98 -8.36 -4.04 -13.87
C ARG A 98 -9.13 -4.69 -15.02
N GLY A 99 -10.45 -4.80 -14.85
CA GLY A 99 -11.38 -5.19 -15.91
C GLY A 99 -11.02 -6.53 -16.55
N ARG A 100 -10.71 -6.54 -17.85
CA ARG A 100 -10.32 -7.78 -18.55
C ARG A 100 -9.08 -8.45 -17.96
N HIS A 101 -8.13 -7.67 -17.44
CA HIS A 101 -6.89 -8.21 -16.87
C HIS A 101 -7.17 -8.94 -15.56
N SER A 102 -8.09 -8.45 -14.73
CA SER A 102 -8.54 -9.16 -13.52
C SER A 102 -9.08 -10.55 -13.87
N ARG A 103 -9.95 -10.62 -14.90
CA ARG A 103 -10.57 -11.87 -15.36
C ARG A 103 -9.59 -12.86 -16.01
N ALA A 104 -8.51 -12.35 -16.60
CA ALA A 104 -7.47 -13.17 -17.25
C ALA A 104 -6.43 -13.75 -16.26
N THR A 105 -6.48 -13.38 -14.97
CA THR A 105 -5.50 -13.82 -13.97
C THR A 105 -5.32 -15.34 -13.93
N PRO A 106 -6.37 -16.18 -13.96
CA PRO A 106 -6.20 -17.63 -13.97
C PRO A 106 -5.38 -18.14 -15.15
N ASP A 107 -5.59 -17.60 -16.35
CA ASP A 107 -4.85 -18.00 -17.56
C ASP A 107 -3.40 -17.52 -17.50
N GLU A 108 -3.17 -16.31 -16.99
CA GLU A 108 -1.83 -15.80 -16.75
C GLU A 108 -1.05 -16.68 -15.75
N LEU A 109 -1.71 -17.21 -14.71
CA LEU A 109 -1.11 -18.10 -13.71
C LEU A 109 -0.85 -19.52 -14.25
N LEU A 110 -1.72 -20.05 -15.12
CA LEU A 110 -1.44 -21.29 -15.85
C LEU A 110 -0.18 -21.14 -16.70
N ALA A 111 -0.06 -20.04 -17.44
CA ALA A 111 1.12 -19.75 -18.26
C ALA A 111 2.39 -19.53 -17.42
N VAL A 112 2.28 -19.03 -16.18
CA VAL A 112 3.42 -19.00 -15.24
C VAL A 112 3.82 -20.43 -14.88
N GLY A 113 2.87 -21.29 -14.50
CA GLY A 113 3.12 -22.69 -14.19
C GLY A 113 3.82 -23.46 -15.31
N GLU A 114 3.39 -23.26 -16.56
CA GLU A 114 4.02 -23.85 -17.75
C GLU A 114 5.49 -23.42 -17.92
N ARG A 115 5.83 -22.19 -17.56
CA ARG A 115 7.20 -21.65 -17.71
C ARG A 115 8.14 -22.01 -16.56
N THR A 116 7.62 -22.12 -15.35
CA THR A 116 8.45 -22.20 -14.12
C THR A 116 8.34 -23.55 -13.41
N GLY A 117 7.36 -24.38 -13.74
CA GLY A 117 7.12 -25.68 -13.11
C GLY A 117 6.27 -25.63 -11.83
N VAL A 118 5.82 -24.45 -11.39
CA VAL A 118 4.86 -24.34 -10.28
C VAL A 118 3.47 -24.85 -10.70
N ASP A 119 2.65 -25.29 -9.74
CA ASP A 119 1.27 -25.74 -10.02
C ASP A 119 0.37 -24.53 -10.38
N GLY A 120 0.38 -24.16 -11.66
CA GLY A 120 -0.44 -23.09 -12.21
C GLY A 120 -1.95 -23.32 -12.01
N ALA A 121 -2.40 -24.58 -11.96
CA ALA A 121 -3.81 -24.90 -11.74
C ALA A 121 -4.22 -24.63 -10.28
N ALA A 122 -3.36 -24.98 -9.32
CA ALA A 122 -3.55 -24.61 -7.91
C ALA A 122 -3.54 -23.09 -7.72
N LEU A 123 -2.61 -22.38 -8.35
CA LEU A 123 -2.56 -20.92 -8.30
C LEU A 123 -3.82 -20.28 -8.91
N ALA A 124 -4.29 -20.78 -10.05
CA ALA A 124 -5.54 -20.33 -10.66
C ALA A 124 -6.77 -20.59 -9.77
N ARG A 125 -6.80 -21.72 -9.05
CA ARG A 125 -7.83 -21.99 -8.03
C ARG A 125 -7.73 -21.00 -6.85
N ALA A 126 -6.53 -20.76 -6.34
CA ALA A 126 -6.30 -19.80 -5.26
C ALA A 126 -6.73 -18.39 -5.65
N SER A 127 -6.36 -17.91 -6.85
CA SER A 127 -6.80 -16.61 -7.39
C SER A 127 -8.33 -16.47 -7.41
N ARG A 128 -9.05 -17.50 -7.89
CA ARG A 128 -10.51 -17.50 -7.90
C ARG A 128 -11.10 -17.50 -6.49
N LEU A 129 -10.56 -18.29 -5.58
CA LEU A 129 -11.02 -18.34 -4.18
C LEU A 129 -10.83 -17.00 -3.49
N VAL A 130 -9.63 -16.39 -3.60
CA VAL A 130 -9.33 -15.06 -3.06
C VAL A 130 -10.30 -14.01 -3.59
N ALA A 131 -10.54 -13.97 -4.91
CA ALA A 131 -11.52 -13.06 -5.49
C ALA A 131 -12.95 -13.29 -4.96
N LYS A 132 -13.36 -14.57 -4.79
CA LYS A 132 -14.70 -14.93 -4.30
C LYS A 132 -14.90 -14.64 -2.82
N VAL A 133 -13.88 -14.83 -2.00
CA VAL A 133 -13.94 -14.50 -0.57
C VAL A 133 -14.20 -13.00 -0.42
N ASP A 134 -13.42 -12.17 -1.11
CA ASP A 134 -13.51 -10.72 -1.00
C ASP A 134 -14.79 -10.17 -1.62
N SER A 135 -15.35 -10.82 -2.65
CA SER A 135 -16.58 -10.35 -3.31
C SER A 135 -17.89 -10.93 -2.78
N ALA A 136 -17.86 -12.06 -2.06
CA ALA A 136 -19.08 -12.80 -1.70
C ALA A 136 -19.12 -13.32 -0.26
N ALA A 137 -17.97 -13.68 0.33
CA ALA A 137 -17.92 -14.08 1.73
C ALA A 137 -17.88 -12.84 2.65
N VAL A 138 -17.19 -11.78 2.22
CA VAL A 138 -17.22 -10.45 2.83
C VAL A 138 -18.29 -9.61 2.14
N GLN A 139 -19.45 -9.44 2.76
CA GLN A 139 -20.59 -8.69 2.21
C GLN A 139 -20.66 -7.31 2.84
N ASP A 140 -19.77 -6.44 2.40
CA ASP A 140 -19.55 -5.10 2.93
C ASP A 140 -19.98 -3.97 1.96
N GLY A 141 -20.52 -4.34 0.80
CA GLY A 141 -20.95 -3.41 -0.23
C GLY A 141 -19.83 -2.88 -1.14
N PHE A 142 -18.64 -3.50 -1.14
CA PHE A 142 -17.54 -3.15 -2.05
C PHE A 142 -17.43 -4.15 -3.19
N ASP A 143 -17.66 -3.69 -4.42
CA ASP A 143 -17.52 -4.52 -5.61
C ASP A 143 -16.08 -4.58 -6.08
N LEU A 144 -15.58 -5.79 -6.36
CA LEU A 144 -14.20 -6.00 -6.78
C LEU A 144 -13.87 -5.29 -8.10
N TYR A 145 -12.90 -4.37 -8.04
CA TYR A 145 -12.48 -3.52 -9.16
C TYR A 145 -11.09 -3.88 -9.72
N LEU A 146 -10.17 -4.28 -8.84
CA LEU A 146 -8.79 -4.64 -9.16
C LEU A 146 -8.45 -5.99 -8.52
N HIS A 147 -7.78 -6.86 -9.26
CA HIS A 147 -7.17 -8.09 -8.74
C HIS A 147 -5.71 -8.13 -9.18
N GLY A 148 -4.77 -7.97 -8.24
CA GLY A 148 -3.34 -8.10 -8.50
C GLY A 148 -2.77 -9.31 -7.79
N PHE A 149 -2.21 -10.27 -8.53
CA PHE A 149 -1.64 -11.51 -8.01
C PHE A 149 -0.15 -11.53 -8.33
N ILE A 150 0.72 -11.52 -7.32
CA ILE A 150 2.17 -11.59 -7.50
C ILE A 150 2.65 -12.95 -6.98
N VAL A 151 3.37 -13.69 -7.81
CA VAL A 151 3.81 -15.06 -7.53
C VAL A 151 5.29 -15.28 -7.82
N GLY A 152 5.95 -16.04 -6.96
CA GLY A 152 7.31 -16.51 -7.13
C GLY A 152 7.41 -17.86 -7.83
N ASP A 153 8.59 -18.17 -8.37
CA ASP A 153 8.90 -19.49 -8.95
C ASP A 153 8.92 -20.63 -7.92
N ASP A 154 8.84 -20.31 -6.62
CA ASP A 154 8.62 -21.26 -5.52
C ASP A 154 7.14 -21.47 -5.19
N GLY A 155 6.24 -20.82 -5.93
CA GLY A 155 4.81 -20.87 -5.67
C GLY A 155 4.33 -20.03 -4.49
N GLN A 156 5.20 -19.27 -3.81
CA GLN A 156 4.78 -18.28 -2.81
C GLN A 156 4.15 -17.08 -3.51
N TRP A 157 3.11 -16.52 -2.90
CA TRP A 157 2.34 -15.46 -3.53
C TRP A 157 1.75 -14.45 -2.54
N VAL A 158 1.48 -13.25 -3.07
CA VAL A 158 0.72 -12.19 -2.42
C VAL A 158 -0.37 -11.73 -3.37
N VAL A 159 -1.57 -11.48 -2.85
CA VAL A 159 -2.65 -10.84 -3.61
C VAL A 159 -2.99 -9.50 -2.98
N VAL A 160 -3.07 -8.47 -3.81
CA VAL A 160 -3.57 -7.15 -3.42
C VAL A 160 -4.79 -6.85 -4.30
N GLN A 161 -5.96 -6.82 -3.68
CA GLN A 161 -7.24 -6.55 -4.33
C GLN A 161 -7.76 -5.17 -3.95
N GLN A 162 -8.60 -4.59 -4.80
CA GLN A 162 -9.37 -3.39 -4.43
C GLN A 162 -10.83 -3.55 -4.83
N GLY A 163 -11.72 -3.44 -3.85
CA GLY A 163 -13.15 -3.22 -4.03
C GLY A 163 -13.49 -1.73 -4.04
N MET A 164 -14.62 -1.37 -4.65
CA MET A 164 -15.14 -0.01 -4.66
C MET A 164 -16.61 -0.01 -4.28
N ASN A 165 -17.00 0.95 -3.45
CA ASN A 165 -18.39 1.29 -3.19
C ASN A 165 -18.70 2.61 -3.89
N THR A 166 -19.51 2.55 -4.95
CA THR A 166 -19.86 3.72 -5.77
C THR A 166 -20.80 4.68 -5.04
N ALA A 167 -21.64 4.17 -4.14
CA ALA A 167 -22.59 4.96 -3.36
C ALA A 167 -21.88 5.81 -2.31
N SER A 168 -20.98 5.22 -1.53
CA SER A 168 -20.19 5.94 -0.52
C SER A 168 -18.94 6.62 -1.08
N ARG A 169 -18.61 6.38 -2.35
CA ARG A 169 -17.37 6.83 -3.01
C ARG A 169 -16.11 6.44 -2.24
N GLN A 170 -16.06 5.20 -1.75
CA GLN A 170 -14.93 4.67 -1.00
C GLN A 170 -14.29 3.47 -1.73
N ALA A 171 -13.00 3.24 -1.48
CA ALA A 171 -12.32 2.01 -1.86
C ALA A 171 -12.04 1.17 -0.62
N ARG A 172 -11.98 -0.15 -0.84
CA ARG A 172 -11.49 -1.11 0.13
C ARG A 172 -10.38 -1.94 -0.49
N ARG A 173 -9.21 -2.01 0.14
CA ARG A 173 -8.07 -2.83 -0.31
C ARG A 173 -7.93 -4.07 0.55
N TYR A 174 -7.77 -5.23 -0.07
CA TYR A 174 -7.61 -6.50 0.63
C TYR A 174 -6.22 -7.07 0.31
N HIS A 175 -5.48 -7.48 1.33
CA HIS A 175 -4.17 -8.10 1.18
C HIS A 175 -4.23 -9.55 1.66
N TRP A 176 -3.63 -10.42 0.87
CA TRP A 176 -3.49 -11.84 1.15
C TRP A 176 -2.03 -12.24 0.98
N LEU A 177 -1.57 -13.17 1.80
CA LEU A 177 -0.22 -13.71 1.73
C LEU A 177 -0.30 -15.23 1.87
N SER A 178 0.36 -15.97 0.97
CA SER A 178 0.39 -17.44 1.02
C SER A 178 1.07 -17.97 2.28
N GLU A 179 2.04 -17.24 2.81
CA GLU A 179 2.85 -17.65 3.95
C GLU A 179 2.01 -17.87 5.22
N GLY A 180 1.80 -19.13 5.58
CA GLY A 180 1.00 -19.51 6.75
C GLY A 180 -0.51 -19.41 6.55
N LEU A 181 -0.98 -19.23 5.31
CA LEU A 181 -2.40 -19.39 4.98
C LEU A 181 -2.79 -20.87 5.12
N LYS A 182 -3.77 -21.15 5.98
CA LYS A 182 -4.24 -22.52 6.24
C LYS A 182 -5.60 -22.81 5.58
N ASP A 183 -6.43 -21.79 5.47
CA ASP A 183 -7.80 -21.88 4.97
C ASP A 183 -8.19 -20.54 4.32
N PHE A 184 -9.03 -20.57 3.29
CA PHE A 184 -9.47 -19.36 2.56
C PHE A 184 -10.69 -18.66 3.17
N VAL A 185 -11.34 -19.24 4.18
CA VAL A 185 -12.55 -18.73 4.83
C VAL A 185 -12.45 -18.73 6.36
N ASP A 186 -11.25 -18.87 6.91
CA ASP A 186 -10.97 -18.78 8.35
C ASP A 186 -9.95 -17.68 8.64
N ALA A 187 -10.44 -16.44 8.74
CA ALA A 187 -9.67 -15.22 8.95
C ALA A 187 -8.41 -15.14 8.04
N PRO A 188 -8.59 -15.21 6.71
CA PRO A 188 -7.49 -15.53 5.80
C PRO A 188 -6.64 -14.32 5.38
N HIS A 189 -7.17 -13.11 5.57
CA HIS A 189 -6.53 -11.88 5.11
C HIS A 189 -5.29 -11.55 5.92
N ALA A 190 -4.24 -11.10 5.23
CA ALA A 190 -3.09 -10.47 5.86
C ALA A 190 -3.45 -9.06 6.36
N ALA A 191 -4.32 -8.35 5.63
CA ALA A 191 -4.86 -7.04 5.97
C ALA A 191 -6.16 -6.77 5.17
N ILE A 192 -7.08 -5.99 5.75
CA ILE A 192 -8.22 -5.39 5.04
C ILE A 192 -8.22 -3.90 5.33
N GLU A 193 -8.28 -3.09 4.30
CA GLU A 193 -8.23 -1.64 4.38
C GLU A 193 -9.52 -1.02 3.83
N GLY A 194 -10.33 -0.36 4.64
CA GLY A 194 -11.33 0.59 4.19
C GLY A 194 -12.18 1.03 5.38
N PRO A 195 -12.93 2.15 5.27
CA PRO A 195 -13.67 2.69 6.40
C PRO A 195 -14.68 1.66 6.95
N ARG A 196 -14.90 1.71 8.27
CA ARG A 196 -15.86 0.84 8.96
C ARG A 196 -17.28 1.10 8.43
N GLN A 197 -17.98 0.03 8.02
CA GLN A 197 -19.36 0.08 7.49
C GLN A 197 -20.42 -0.36 8.52
N GLY A 198 -20.08 -0.34 9.82
CA GLY A 198 -20.93 -0.92 10.85
C GLY A 198 -21.08 -2.44 10.70
N ALA A 199 -22.30 -2.94 10.89
CA ALA A 199 -22.59 -4.38 10.88
C ALA A 199 -22.65 -4.95 9.45
N ILE A 200 -21.77 -5.91 9.16
CA ILE A 200 -21.72 -6.62 7.89
C ILE A 200 -21.88 -8.13 8.05
N VAL A 201 -22.11 -8.84 6.95
CA VAL A 201 -21.98 -10.31 6.92
C VAL A 201 -20.57 -10.66 6.48
N ASN A 202 -19.80 -11.30 7.37
CA ASN A 202 -18.46 -11.79 7.07
C ASN A 202 -18.38 -13.31 7.28
N LEU A 203 -18.58 -14.06 6.20
CA LEU A 203 -18.44 -15.51 6.20
C LEU A 203 -16.98 -15.97 6.15
N ALA A 204 -16.02 -15.06 5.94
CA ALA A 204 -14.59 -15.36 6.02
C ALA A 204 -14.05 -15.28 7.46
N ASP A 205 -14.84 -14.79 8.42
CA ASP A 205 -14.48 -14.77 9.83
C ASP A 205 -14.46 -16.21 10.41
N ARG A 206 -13.49 -16.50 11.28
CA ARG A 206 -13.40 -17.77 12.00
C ARG A 206 -14.70 -18.14 12.71
N ARG A 207 -15.34 -17.14 13.33
CA ARG A 207 -16.58 -17.29 14.10
C ARG A 207 -17.77 -17.68 13.22
N ALA A 208 -17.69 -17.48 11.91
CA ALA A 208 -18.73 -17.84 10.97
C ALA A 208 -18.71 -19.33 10.57
N ALA A 209 -17.83 -20.17 11.15
CA ALA A 209 -17.73 -21.60 10.82
C ALA A 209 -19.08 -22.34 10.91
N GLY A 210 -19.84 -22.12 12.00
CA GLY A 210 -21.18 -22.72 12.15
C GLY A 210 -22.17 -22.24 11.10
N ALA A 211 -22.13 -20.95 10.75
CA ALA A 211 -22.98 -20.39 9.70
C ALA A 211 -22.64 -20.97 8.32
N ARG A 212 -21.36 -21.12 7.98
CA ARG A 212 -20.92 -21.76 6.73
C ARG A 212 -21.41 -23.20 6.64
N ALA A 213 -21.22 -23.98 7.71
CA ALA A 213 -21.66 -25.38 7.76
C ALA A 213 -23.19 -25.50 7.61
N ALA A 214 -23.95 -24.66 8.31
CA ALA A 214 -25.41 -24.64 8.23
C ALA A 214 -25.91 -24.26 6.82
N GLN A 215 -25.26 -23.30 6.14
CA GLN A 215 -25.61 -22.93 4.77
C GLN A 215 -25.42 -24.09 3.78
N VAL A 216 -24.29 -24.80 3.87
CA VAL A 216 -24.04 -25.97 3.01
C VAL A 216 -25.04 -27.09 3.31
N ALA A 217 -25.29 -27.39 4.59
CA ALA A 217 -26.26 -28.40 4.99
C ALA A 217 -27.68 -28.07 4.49
N LEU A 218 -28.08 -26.80 4.56
CA LEU A 218 -29.37 -26.34 4.06
C LEU A 218 -29.51 -26.56 2.55
N LEU A 219 -28.46 -26.30 1.76
CA LEU A 219 -28.46 -26.54 0.31
C LEU A 219 -28.46 -28.03 -0.06
N GLN A 220 -27.95 -28.89 0.83
CA GLN A 220 -27.96 -30.35 0.64
C GLN A 220 -29.27 -31.00 1.07
N THR A 221 -30.04 -30.36 1.93
CA THR A 221 -31.24 -30.94 2.57
C THR A 221 -32.54 -30.37 2.03
N LEU A 222 -32.56 -29.11 1.59
CA LEU A 222 -33.77 -28.44 1.12
C LEU A 222 -33.67 -28.13 -0.39
N SER A 223 -34.77 -28.32 -1.09
CA SER A 223 -34.92 -27.87 -2.47
C SER A 223 -34.95 -26.33 -2.55
N PRO A 224 -34.58 -25.71 -3.68
CA PRO A 224 -34.67 -24.25 -3.86
C PRO A 224 -36.05 -23.67 -3.55
N GLN A 225 -37.12 -24.40 -3.84
CA GLN A 225 -38.50 -23.99 -3.55
C GLN A 225 -38.79 -23.99 -2.04
N GLU A 226 -38.30 -24.99 -1.31
CA GLU A 226 -38.43 -25.04 0.15
C GLU A 226 -37.63 -23.92 0.82
N ILE A 227 -36.42 -23.66 0.34
CA ILE A 227 -35.60 -22.53 0.82
C ILE A 227 -36.34 -21.21 0.60
N ALA A 228 -36.89 -20.98 -0.60
CA ALA A 228 -37.64 -19.78 -0.91
C ALA A 228 -38.90 -19.65 -0.03
N ARG A 229 -39.58 -20.77 0.27
CA ARG A 229 -40.74 -20.80 1.17
C ARG A 229 -40.36 -20.44 2.60
N GLU A 230 -39.31 -21.06 3.15
CA GLU A 230 -38.84 -20.75 4.50
C GLU A 230 -38.34 -19.30 4.59
N TYR A 231 -37.65 -18.80 3.56
CA TYR A 231 -37.27 -17.38 3.47
C TYR A 231 -38.50 -16.46 3.48
N GLY A 232 -39.53 -16.76 2.69
CA GLY A 232 -40.77 -16.00 2.68
C GLY A 232 -41.46 -15.94 4.05
N ARG A 233 -41.44 -17.06 4.81
CA ARG A 233 -41.94 -17.10 6.19
C ARG A 233 -41.13 -16.23 7.14
N LEU A 234 -39.81 -16.14 6.95
CA LEU A 234 -38.91 -15.34 7.78
C LEU A 234 -38.95 -13.85 7.42
N ALA A 235 -39.13 -13.52 6.14
CA ALA A 235 -39.24 -12.14 5.64
C ALA A 235 -40.55 -11.48 6.08
N THR A 236 -41.61 -12.27 6.25
CA THR A 236 -42.92 -11.82 6.75
C THR A 236 -43.33 -12.63 7.98
N PRO A 237 -42.63 -12.47 9.11
CA PRO A 237 -42.84 -13.34 10.27
C PRO A 237 -44.20 -13.05 10.90
N SER A 238 -44.93 -14.10 11.28
CA SER A 238 -46.10 -13.93 12.15
C SER A 238 -45.70 -13.32 13.49
N ALA A 239 -46.61 -12.62 14.18
CA ALA A 239 -46.31 -11.95 15.45
C ALA A 239 -45.69 -12.89 16.51
N ALA A 240 -46.13 -14.16 16.55
CA ALA A 240 -45.57 -15.18 17.43
C ALA A 240 -44.14 -15.59 17.02
N THR A 241 -43.88 -15.69 15.71
CA THR A 241 -42.55 -16.01 15.15
C THR A 241 -41.58 -14.86 15.39
N ALA A 242 -42.03 -13.62 15.22
CA ALA A 242 -41.24 -12.42 15.51
C ALA A 242 -40.84 -12.36 16.99
N LYS A 243 -41.76 -12.64 17.92
CA LYS A 243 -41.46 -12.73 19.37
C LYS A 243 -40.44 -13.82 19.69
N ARG A 244 -40.56 -14.99 19.06
CA ARG A 244 -39.65 -16.13 19.28
C ARG A 244 -38.26 -15.87 18.68
N LEU A 245 -38.18 -15.24 17.50
CA LEU A 245 -36.92 -14.79 16.88
C LEU A 245 -36.24 -13.68 17.69
N ALA A 246 -37.01 -12.72 18.21
CA ALA A 246 -36.49 -11.68 19.08
C ALA A 246 -35.89 -12.29 20.36
N ARG A 247 -36.60 -13.22 21.00
CA ARG A 247 -36.12 -13.94 22.20
C ARG A 247 -34.89 -14.83 21.92
N ALA A 248 -34.88 -15.54 20.80
CA ALA A 248 -33.72 -16.33 20.38
C ALA A 248 -32.50 -15.45 20.07
N ARG A 249 -32.69 -14.23 19.54
CA ARG A 249 -31.62 -13.23 19.38
C ARG A 249 -31.09 -12.69 20.71
N THR A 250 -31.90 -12.65 21.77
CA THR A 250 -31.47 -12.25 23.12
C THR A 250 -30.80 -13.39 23.89
N GLU A 251 -31.23 -14.63 23.69
CA GLU A 251 -30.72 -15.83 24.39
C GLU A 251 -29.49 -16.44 23.72
N ALA A 252 -29.35 -16.33 22.40
CA ALA A 252 -28.13 -16.72 21.73
C ALA A 252 -27.07 -15.64 21.95
N ALA A 253 -25.95 -15.99 22.60
CA ALA A 253 -24.68 -15.30 22.40
C ALA A 253 -24.27 -15.52 20.93
N VAL A 254 -24.97 -14.88 20.00
CA VAL A 254 -24.64 -14.92 18.58
C VAL A 254 -23.26 -14.31 18.49
N PRO A 255 -22.22 -15.03 18.02
CA PRO A 255 -20.97 -14.39 17.72
C PRO A 255 -21.28 -13.34 16.67
N VAL A 256 -21.23 -12.07 17.06
CA VAL A 256 -21.46 -10.96 16.15
C VAL A 256 -20.28 -10.96 15.19
N THR A 257 -20.48 -11.53 14.00
CA THR A 257 -19.55 -11.48 12.86
C THR A 257 -19.39 -10.06 12.31
N GLY A 258 -20.10 -9.10 12.91
CA GLY A 258 -20.52 -7.83 12.33
C GLY A 258 -19.60 -6.65 12.55
N ASP A 259 -18.29 -6.86 12.55
CA ASP A 259 -17.35 -5.74 12.39
C ASP A 259 -16.00 -6.32 11.98
N LEU A 260 -15.55 -6.00 10.76
CA LEU A 260 -14.24 -6.40 10.23
C LEU A 260 -13.08 -5.87 11.07
N PHE A 261 -13.35 -4.85 11.89
CA PHE A 261 -12.38 -4.16 12.72
C PHE A 261 -12.67 -4.33 14.21
N ALA A 262 -13.57 -5.24 14.61
CA ALA A 262 -13.79 -5.52 16.03
C ALA A 262 -12.73 -6.46 16.59
N GLU A 263 -12.31 -6.19 17.83
CA GLU A 263 -11.50 -7.13 18.58
C GLU A 263 -12.30 -8.41 18.91
N PRO A 264 -11.73 -9.62 18.73
CA PRO A 264 -12.36 -10.84 19.18
C PRO A 264 -12.48 -10.80 20.71
N ALA A 265 -13.66 -11.16 21.23
CA ALA A 265 -13.87 -11.32 22.67
C ALA A 265 -12.82 -12.27 23.25
N ALA A 266 -12.23 -11.88 24.39
CA ALA A 266 -11.06 -12.51 25.00
C ALA A 266 -11.25 -14.02 25.26
N GLU A 267 -10.56 -14.86 24.48
CA GLU A 267 -10.29 -16.25 24.84
C GLU A 267 -8.92 -16.33 25.55
N ALA A 268 -8.85 -17.16 26.60
CA ALA A 268 -7.71 -17.31 27.49
C ALA A 268 -6.38 -17.65 26.77
N PRO A 269 -5.21 -17.24 27.31
CA PRO A 269 -3.95 -17.26 26.58
C PRO A 269 -3.37 -18.68 26.46
N GLY A 270 -3.61 -19.32 25.32
CA GLY A 270 -2.73 -20.39 24.81
C GLY A 270 -1.47 -19.81 24.14
N PRO A 271 -0.46 -20.63 23.80
CA PRO A 271 0.77 -20.18 23.16
C PRO A 271 0.45 -19.39 21.87
N GLN A 272 0.65 -18.07 21.96
CA GLN A 272 0.39 -17.00 20.98
C GLN A 272 -0.05 -17.47 19.58
N ALA A 273 -1.34 -17.76 19.45
CA ALA A 273 -1.99 -17.82 18.15
C ALA A 273 -2.02 -16.40 17.54
N TRP A 274 -1.67 -16.31 16.26
CA TRP A 274 -1.74 -15.09 15.45
C TRP A 274 -3.14 -14.46 15.55
N ASN A 275 -3.22 -13.20 16.00
CA ASN A 275 -4.46 -12.42 16.12
C ASN A 275 -4.48 -11.30 15.07
N PRO A 276 -5.29 -11.42 13.99
CA PRO A 276 -5.43 -10.40 12.96
C PRO A 276 -6.01 -9.07 13.47
N ALA A 277 -6.74 -9.06 14.58
CA ALA A 277 -7.41 -7.88 15.11
C ALA A 277 -6.54 -6.96 15.98
N ALA A 278 -5.37 -7.44 16.45
CA ALA A 278 -4.41 -6.65 17.22
C ALA A 278 -3.44 -5.85 16.33
N GLN A 279 -3.81 -5.63 15.07
CA GLN A 279 -2.98 -5.03 14.05
C GLN A 279 -3.21 -3.51 13.97
N PRO A 280 -2.15 -2.69 13.84
CA PRO A 280 -2.31 -1.25 13.67
C PRO A 280 -3.24 -0.91 12.48
N HIS A 281 -4.20 0.00 12.67
CA HIS A 281 -5.14 0.44 11.64
C HIS A 281 -4.72 1.83 11.10
N LEU A 282 -4.50 1.94 9.79
CA LEU A 282 -4.10 3.14 9.05
C LEU A 282 -5.33 3.91 8.55
N SER A 283 -6.06 4.60 9.41
CA SER A 283 -7.14 5.45 8.89
C SER A 283 -6.53 6.62 8.09
N LEU A 284 -6.69 6.64 6.76
CA LEU A 284 -6.31 7.79 5.94
C LEU A 284 -7.48 8.78 5.91
N PRO A 285 -7.20 10.07 6.11
CA PRO A 285 -8.24 11.10 6.15
C PRO A 285 -8.78 11.42 4.75
N ASP A 286 -9.95 12.05 4.73
CA ASP A 286 -10.58 12.54 3.49
C ASP A 286 -9.89 13.78 2.91
N HIS A 287 -8.91 14.36 3.60
CA HIS A 287 -8.22 15.58 3.16
C HIS A 287 -6.98 15.30 2.31
N HIS A 288 -6.77 16.10 1.26
CA HIS A 288 -5.67 15.91 0.30
C HIS A 288 -4.31 16.43 0.77
N ASP A 289 -4.30 17.50 1.57
CA ASP A 289 -3.08 18.09 2.08
C ASP A 289 -2.35 17.18 3.09
N VAL A 290 -1.02 17.25 3.13
CA VAL A 290 -0.25 16.56 4.19
C VAL A 290 -0.14 17.53 5.36
N ARG A 291 -0.67 17.14 6.52
CA ARG A 291 -0.64 17.95 7.75
C ARG A 291 0.34 17.39 8.76
N ALA A 292 0.72 18.19 9.75
CA ALA A 292 1.65 17.76 10.80
C ALA A 292 1.14 16.54 11.58
N GLN A 293 -0.19 16.41 11.74
CA GLN A 293 -0.83 15.24 12.37
C GLN A 293 -0.71 13.94 11.55
N ASP A 294 -0.47 14.04 10.23
CA ASP A 294 -0.40 12.89 9.33
C ASP A 294 1.01 12.28 9.28
N ILE A 295 2.00 12.94 9.92
CA ILE A 295 3.39 12.52 9.91
C ILE A 295 4.01 12.46 11.32
N VAL A 296 4.96 11.55 11.51
CA VAL A 296 5.80 11.57 12.71
C VAL A 296 6.97 12.52 12.45
N LEU A 297 6.84 13.78 12.88
CA LEU A 297 7.76 14.87 12.51
C LEU A 297 9.25 14.56 12.83
N ARG A 298 9.54 13.94 13.98
CA ARG A 298 10.91 13.52 14.34
C ARG A 298 11.55 12.56 13.33
N ARG A 299 10.75 11.70 12.67
CA ARG A 299 11.26 10.78 11.62
C ARG A 299 11.60 11.54 10.35
N LEU A 300 10.82 12.57 10.03
CA LEU A 300 11.14 13.48 8.93
C LEU A 300 12.45 14.21 9.24
N HIS A 301 12.59 14.80 10.43
CA HIS A 301 13.82 15.48 10.84
C HIS A 301 15.04 14.56 10.82
N GLY A 302 14.92 13.33 11.34
CA GLY A 302 15.99 12.32 11.25
C GLY A 302 16.39 12.01 9.79
N SER A 303 15.42 11.89 8.88
CA SER A 303 15.69 11.66 7.45
C SER A 303 16.39 12.86 6.79
N LEU A 304 15.96 14.08 7.12
CA LEU A 304 16.55 15.32 6.60
C LEU A 304 17.97 15.53 7.15
N ALA A 305 18.17 15.29 8.45
CA ALA A 305 19.47 15.38 9.10
C ALA A 305 20.43 14.32 8.56
N ALA A 306 19.98 13.08 8.36
CA ALA A 306 20.81 12.05 7.73
C ALA A 306 21.26 12.44 6.32
N ALA A 307 20.38 13.07 5.54
CA ALA A 307 20.74 13.60 4.22
C ALA A 307 21.73 14.78 4.29
N ALA A 308 21.72 15.57 5.39
CA ALA A 308 22.59 16.72 5.56
C ALA A 308 23.96 16.37 6.17
N GLU A 309 24.00 15.49 7.16
CA GLU A 309 25.19 15.12 7.94
C GLU A 309 26.06 14.05 7.26
N GLN A 310 25.46 13.10 6.52
CA GLN A 310 26.20 12.04 5.82
C GLN A 310 26.54 12.38 4.36
N GLY A 311 26.04 13.49 3.82
CA GLY A 311 26.69 14.08 2.65
C GLY A 311 27.88 14.87 3.18
N PRO A 312 29.17 14.47 3.07
CA PRO A 312 29.83 13.81 1.94
C PRO A 312 31.11 12.99 2.31
N LYS A 313 31.11 12.09 3.33
CA LYS A 313 32.33 11.31 3.67
C LYS A 313 32.44 9.96 2.94
N ASP A 314 31.38 9.16 2.98
CA ASP A 314 31.24 7.92 2.17
C ASP A 314 30.39 8.14 0.90
N PHE A 315 29.67 9.27 0.86
CA PHE A 315 28.65 9.56 -0.14
C PHE A 315 29.24 10.18 -1.42
N THR A 316 30.55 10.42 -1.47
CA THR A 316 31.26 11.02 -2.61
C THR A 316 31.00 10.24 -3.90
N ALA A 317 30.97 8.90 -3.85
CA ALA A 317 30.66 8.05 -5.00
C ALA A 317 29.19 8.12 -5.47
N LEU A 318 28.26 8.53 -4.59
CA LEU A 318 26.86 8.76 -4.93
C LEU A 318 26.63 10.18 -5.48
N LEU A 319 27.31 11.18 -4.91
CA LEU A 319 27.31 12.58 -5.37
C LEU A 319 28.08 12.78 -6.68
N GLN A 320 29.02 11.90 -6.99
CA GLN A 320 29.72 11.87 -8.28
C GLN A 320 28.79 11.51 -9.45
N VAL A 321 27.56 11.06 -9.20
CA VAL A 321 26.54 10.96 -10.25
C VAL A 321 26.13 12.39 -10.64
N PRO A 322 26.38 12.84 -11.88
CA PRO A 322 26.03 14.19 -12.29
C PRO A 322 24.54 14.47 -12.06
N GLY A 323 24.24 15.62 -11.44
CA GLY A 323 22.86 16.04 -11.13
C GLY A 323 22.34 15.61 -9.75
N VAL A 324 23.06 14.76 -9.00
CA VAL A 324 22.67 14.42 -7.62
C VAL A 324 23.06 15.56 -6.66
N GLY A 325 22.06 16.35 -6.27
CA GLY A 325 22.20 17.40 -5.26
C GLY A 325 21.53 17.06 -3.92
N ALA A 326 21.61 17.98 -2.96
CA ALA A 326 21.06 17.81 -1.61
C ALA A 326 19.59 17.35 -1.60
N ARG A 327 18.76 17.87 -2.52
CA ARG A 327 17.34 17.48 -2.62
C ARG A 327 17.15 16.01 -3.02
N THR A 328 18.00 15.48 -3.90
CA THR A 328 18.00 14.06 -4.27
C THR A 328 18.46 13.19 -3.10
N VAL A 329 19.43 13.65 -2.31
CA VAL A 329 19.85 12.93 -1.09
C VAL A 329 18.70 12.83 -0.08
N ARG A 330 17.93 13.92 0.11
CA ARG A 330 16.72 13.89 0.95
C ARG A 330 15.69 12.88 0.45
N SER A 331 15.45 12.79 -0.86
CA SER A 331 14.59 11.74 -1.44
C SER A 331 15.13 10.34 -1.18
N LEU A 332 16.44 10.15 -1.37
CA LEU A 332 17.10 8.87 -1.15
C LEU A 332 17.01 8.41 0.30
N ALA A 333 17.00 9.32 1.29
CA ALA A 333 16.85 8.95 2.69
C ALA A 333 15.48 8.31 2.97
N MET A 334 14.41 8.89 2.43
CA MET A 334 13.07 8.33 2.56
C MET A 334 12.92 7.03 1.75
N VAL A 335 13.53 6.96 0.56
CA VAL A 335 13.54 5.73 -0.25
C VAL A 335 14.32 4.61 0.43
N ALA A 336 15.46 4.92 1.05
CA ALA A 336 16.26 3.98 1.84
C ALA A 336 15.41 3.36 2.96
N GLU A 337 14.60 4.17 3.64
CA GLU A 337 13.70 3.65 4.67
C GLU A 337 12.59 2.77 4.08
N VAL A 338 12.08 3.02 2.87
CA VAL A 338 11.17 2.06 2.20
C VAL A 338 11.88 0.74 1.85
N LEU A 339 13.17 0.78 1.53
CA LEU A 339 13.99 -0.39 1.20
C LEU A 339 14.45 -1.18 2.44
N HIS A 340 14.74 -0.53 3.56
CA HIS A 340 15.40 -1.15 4.72
C HIS A 340 14.58 -1.06 6.03
N GLY A 341 13.49 -0.29 6.02
CA GLY A 341 12.56 -0.08 7.12
C GLY A 341 11.87 -1.35 7.59
N THR A 342 11.72 -1.49 8.91
CA THR A 342 10.85 -2.50 9.52
C THR A 342 9.38 -2.04 9.47
N PRO A 343 8.39 -2.95 9.51
CA PRO A 343 6.96 -2.60 9.39
C PRO A 343 6.45 -1.43 10.25
N CYS A 344 6.96 -1.27 11.48
CA CYS A 344 6.59 -0.18 12.39
C CYS A 344 7.00 1.24 11.94
N ARG A 345 7.87 1.35 10.93
CA ARG A 345 8.37 2.62 10.37
C ARG A 345 7.38 3.26 9.40
N PHE A 346 6.38 2.50 8.97
CA PHE A 346 5.44 2.92 7.94
C PHE A 346 4.11 3.42 8.51
N SER A 347 3.99 3.58 9.83
CA SER A 347 2.77 4.05 10.51
C SER A 347 2.27 5.42 10.00
N ASP A 348 3.16 6.21 9.40
CA ASP A 348 2.92 7.53 8.83
C ASP A 348 3.23 7.58 7.31
N PRO A 349 2.44 6.91 6.45
CA PRO A 349 2.74 6.79 5.02
C PRO A 349 2.78 8.14 4.29
N ALA A 350 2.08 9.16 4.81
CA ALA A 350 2.09 10.52 4.28
C ALA A 350 3.51 11.09 4.16
N ARG A 351 4.40 10.75 5.10
CA ARG A 351 5.79 11.21 5.12
C ARG A 351 6.55 10.82 3.85
N PHE A 352 6.28 9.64 3.29
CA PHE A 352 7.00 9.14 2.11
C PHE A 352 6.61 9.87 0.82
N SER A 353 5.48 10.58 0.79
CA SER A 353 5.15 11.49 -0.31
C SER A 353 6.08 12.71 -0.37
N LEU A 354 6.76 13.07 0.73
CA LEU A 354 7.76 14.15 0.75
C LEU A 354 9.02 13.79 -0.05
N ALA A 355 9.21 12.53 -0.44
CA ALA A 355 10.32 12.12 -1.29
C ALA A 355 10.18 12.69 -2.71
N HIS A 356 8.99 12.57 -3.32
CA HIS A 356 8.78 12.91 -4.73
C HIS A 356 7.42 13.58 -5.01
N GLY A 357 6.79 14.19 -4.00
CA GLY A 357 5.54 14.91 -4.15
C GLY A 357 4.36 14.01 -4.54
N GLY A 358 3.34 14.62 -5.13
CA GLY A 358 2.14 13.94 -5.61
C GLY A 358 1.71 14.46 -6.98
N LYS A 359 1.04 13.59 -7.75
CA LYS A 359 0.53 13.92 -9.08
C LYS A 359 -0.46 15.08 -9.06
N ASP A 360 -1.17 15.29 -7.95
CA ASP A 360 -2.18 16.34 -7.78
C ASP A 360 -1.64 17.55 -6.99
N ARG A 361 -0.31 17.66 -6.87
CA ARG A 361 0.40 18.68 -6.07
C ARG A 361 0.29 18.51 -4.57
N HIS A 362 -0.09 17.33 -4.09
CA HIS A 362 -0.17 17.03 -2.67
C HIS A 362 0.89 15.99 -2.28
N PRO A 363 1.93 16.37 -1.50
CA PRO A 363 2.09 17.65 -0.79
C PRO A 363 2.59 18.83 -1.66
N PHE A 364 3.32 18.52 -2.74
CA PHE A 364 3.80 19.44 -3.76
C PHE A 364 3.91 18.69 -5.11
N PRO A 365 4.08 19.40 -6.24
CA PRO A 365 4.18 18.79 -7.57
C PRO A 365 5.39 17.87 -7.70
N VAL A 366 5.29 16.78 -8.48
CA VAL A 366 6.38 15.80 -8.59
C VAL A 366 7.65 16.44 -9.15
N PRO A 367 8.79 16.47 -8.41
CA PRO A 367 10.04 17.00 -8.90
C PRO A 367 10.68 15.98 -9.84
N THR A 368 10.35 16.07 -11.14
CA THR A 368 10.66 15.01 -12.11
C THR A 368 12.15 14.74 -12.27
N GLN A 369 13.00 15.78 -12.18
CA GLN A 369 14.45 15.63 -12.27
C GLN A 369 15.00 14.88 -11.05
N VAL A 370 14.52 15.23 -9.85
CA VAL A 370 14.92 14.56 -8.60
C VAL A 370 14.52 13.09 -8.64
N LEU A 371 13.30 12.78 -9.08
CA LEU A 371 12.81 11.42 -9.24
C LEU A 371 13.65 10.62 -10.25
N ASP A 372 14.02 11.22 -11.39
CA ASP A 372 14.89 10.58 -12.38
C ASP A 372 16.31 10.33 -11.85
N HIS A 373 16.88 11.25 -11.07
CA HIS A 373 18.18 11.06 -10.41
C HIS A 373 18.11 9.95 -9.35
N THR A 374 17.08 9.91 -8.51
CA THR A 374 16.86 8.80 -7.55
C THR A 374 16.82 7.45 -8.25
N ILE A 375 16.08 7.35 -9.37
CA ILE A 375 16.03 6.14 -10.19
C ILE A 375 17.42 5.78 -10.74
N GLY A 376 18.17 6.76 -11.25
CA GLY A 376 19.52 6.55 -11.79
C GLY A 376 20.51 6.02 -10.74
N VAL A 377 20.46 6.59 -9.55
CA VAL A 377 21.27 6.17 -8.39
C VAL A 377 20.96 4.72 -8.02
N LEU A 378 19.68 4.38 -7.81
CA LEU A 378 19.28 3.01 -7.46
C LEU A 378 19.63 2.00 -8.55
N LYS A 379 19.41 2.35 -9.82
CA LYS A 379 19.76 1.45 -10.95
C LYS A 379 21.25 1.16 -10.98
N THR A 380 22.06 2.18 -10.73
CA THR A 380 23.52 2.01 -10.68
C THR A 380 23.91 1.15 -9.48
N ALA A 381 23.31 1.38 -8.30
CA ALA A 381 23.60 0.62 -7.10
C ALA A 381 23.23 -0.87 -7.26
N VAL A 382 22.02 -1.18 -7.72
CA VAL A 382 21.58 -2.57 -7.97
C VAL A 382 22.44 -3.25 -9.03
N ARG A 383 22.77 -2.56 -10.13
CA ARG A 383 23.62 -3.13 -11.18
C ARG A 383 25.02 -3.47 -10.66
N GLN A 384 25.61 -2.62 -9.83
CA GLN A 384 26.93 -2.87 -9.24
C GLN A 384 26.87 -4.00 -8.21
N ALA A 385 25.83 -4.04 -7.38
CA ALA A 385 25.68 -5.08 -6.36
C ALA A 385 25.52 -6.48 -6.97
N ARG A 386 24.83 -6.59 -8.11
CA ARG A 386 24.76 -7.84 -8.89
C ARG A 386 26.10 -8.32 -9.44
N LEU A 387 27.09 -7.43 -9.56
CA LEU A 387 28.47 -7.74 -9.94
C LEU A 387 29.37 -7.97 -8.71
N GLY A 388 28.79 -8.06 -7.51
CA GLY A 388 29.50 -8.20 -6.24
C GLY A 388 29.97 -6.88 -5.62
N ASN A 389 29.71 -5.73 -6.26
CA ASN A 389 30.05 -4.42 -5.71
C ASN A 389 28.86 -3.79 -4.97
N GLU A 390 28.76 -4.10 -3.68
CA GLU A 390 27.62 -3.70 -2.84
C GLU A 390 27.77 -2.30 -2.22
N GLU A 391 28.90 -1.62 -2.39
CA GLU A 391 29.22 -0.35 -1.69
C GLU A 391 28.11 0.70 -1.81
N LYS A 392 27.49 0.81 -2.99
CA LYS A 392 26.42 1.78 -3.24
C LYS A 392 25.08 1.40 -2.59
N LEU A 393 24.72 0.12 -2.56
CA LEU A 393 23.52 -0.32 -1.83
C LEU A 393 23.74 -0.20 -0.33
N GLU A 394 24.94 -0.52 0.14
CA GLU A 394 25.32 -0.35 1.53
C GLU A 394 25.29 1.14 1.95
N ALA A 395 25.75 2.05 1.08
CA ALA A 395 25.63 3.49 1.32
C ALA A 395 24.17 3.94 1.46
N ILE A 396 23.25 3.39 0.66
CA ILE A 396 21.81 3.67 0.78
C ILE A 396 21.26 3.09 2.10
N ARG A 397 21.69 1.88 2.50
CA ARG A 397 21.32 1.29 3.79
C ARG A 397 21.81 2.11 4.98
N ARG A 398 23.04 2.63 4.92
CA ARG A 398 23.58 3.53 5.94
C ARG A 398 22.77 4.81 6.09
N LEU A 399 22.16 5.31 5.02
CA LEU A 399 21.32 6.51 5.08
C LEU A 399 20.07 6.30 5.96
N ASP A 400 19.40 5.15 5.84
CA ASP A 400 18.30 4.76 6.74
C ASP A 400 18.80 4.51 8.18
N ALA A 401 19.94 3.83 8.34
CA ALA A 401 20.52 3.60 9.67
C ALA A 401 20.84 4.92 10.39
N GLN A 402 21.42 5.90 9.69
CA GLN A 402 21.69 7.23 10.23
C GLN A 402 20.38 7.97 10.55
N ALA A 403 19.38 7.91 9.67
CA ALA A 403 18.09 8.56 9.92
C ALA A 403 17.44 8.08 11.22
N ARG A 404 17.59 6.79 11.54
CA ARG A 404 17.12 6.20 12.81
C ARG A 404 17.94 6.66 14.02
N GLN A 405 19.26 6.81 13.87
CA GLN A 405 20.13 7.30 14.95
C GLN A 405 19.81 8.77 15.26
N LEU A 406 19.60 9.58 14.23
CA LEU A 406 19.34 11.00 14.36
C LEU A 406 17.89 11.32 14.76
N GLU A 407 16.92 10.42 14.53
CA GLU A 407 15.49 10.66 14.87
C GLU A 407 15.26 11.18 16.30
N ALA A 408 16.07 10.76 17.28
CA ALA A 408 15.89 11.15 18.66
C ALA A 408 16.35 12.59 18.98
N GLN A 409 17.22 13.17 18.15
CA GLN A 409 17.91 14.43 18.44
C GLN A 409 17.81 15.46 17.31
N ALA A 410 17.48 15.02 16.10
CA ALA A 410 17.40 15.87 14.94
C ALA A 410 16.25 16.87 15.07
N GLU A 411 16.59 18.14 14.89
CA GLU A 411 15.63 19.22 14.71
C GLU A 411 15.57 19.62 13.23
N GLY A 412 14.50 20.30 12.84
CA GLY A 412 14.34 20.74 11.47
C GLY A 412 13.20 21.74 11.33
N PRO A 413 12.92 22.18 10.10
CA PRO A 413 11.82 23.11 9.85
C PRO A 413 10.48 22.51 10.28
N SER A 414 9.48 23.36 10.51
CA SER A 414 8.10 22.91 10.55
C SER A 414 7.72 22.27 9.21
N LEU A 415 6.67 21.44 9.23
CA LEU A 415 6.18 20.83 7.99
C LEU A 415 5.75 21.92 7.01
N GLU A 416 5.05 22.93 7.49
CA GLU A 416 4.55 24.04 6.68
C GLU A 416 5.69 24.78 5.97
N ALA A 417 6.75 25.14 6.70
CA ALA A 417 7.92 25.79 6.14
C ALA A 417 8.66 24.91 5.13
N TYR A 418 8.76 23.59 5.39
CA TYR A 418 9.33 22.64 4.45
C TYR A 418 8.51 22.56 3.15
N LEU A 419 7.18 22.48 3.27
CA LEU A 419 6.29 22.39 2.11
C LEU A 419 6.27 23.67 1.27
N GLU A 420 6.30 24.84 1.92
CA GLU A 420 6.40 26.13 1.25
C GLU A 420 7.68 26.24 0.42
N GLU A 421 8.81 25.83 0.99
CA GLU A 421 10.10 25.82 0.29
C GLU A 421 10.09 24.85 -0.91
N GLU A 422 9.52 23.64 -0.74
CA GLU A 422 9.41 22.67 -1.82
C GLU A 422 8.55 23.18 -2.98
N ARG A 423 7.46 23.92 -2.69
CA ARG A 423 6.62 24.55 -3.71
C ARG A 423 7.37 25.67 -4.42
N ARG A 424 8.06 26.54 -3.67
CA ARG A 424 8.85 27.66 -4.22
C ARG A 424 9.94 27.17 -5.18
N GLN A 425 10.64 26.10 -4.82
CA GLN A 425 11.73 25.53 -5.63
C GLN A 425 11.25 24.56 -6.72
N SER A 426 9.94 24.24 -6.79
CA SER A 426 9.43 23.15 -7.63
C SER A 426 9.83 23.27 -9.10
N HIS A 427 9.77 24.47 -9.67
CA HIS A 427 10.17 24.77 -11.05
C HIS A 427 11.62 24.35 -11.37
N ARG A 428 12.55 24.57 -10.42
CA ARG A 428 13.98 24.24 -10.60
C ARG A 428 14.21 22.73 -10.70
N TYR A 429 13.33 21.94 -10.09
CA TYR A 429 13.41 20.48 -10.08
C TYR A 429 12.56 19.82 -11.18
N GLY A 430 12.02 20.62 -12.11
CA GLY A 430 11.07 20.14 -13.11
C GLY A 430 9.77 19.67 -12.46
N GLY A 431 9.23 20.46 -11.54
CA GLY A 431 7.95 20.25 -10.89
C GLY A 431 6.85 20.00 -11.92
N ARG A 432 6.16 18.86 -11.82
CA ARG A 432 5.10 18.49 -12.74
C ARG A 432 3.95 17.80 -12.01
N SER A 433 2.74 18.17 -12.39
CA SER A 433 1.50 17.59 -11.89
C SER A 433 0.56 17.21 -13.05
N VAL A 434 -0.63 16.74 -12.74
CA VAL A 434 -1.71 16.58 -13.72
C VAL A 434 -2.10 17.90 -14.38
N PHE A 435 -1.79 19.04 -13.75
CA PHE A 435 -2.08 20.39 -14.23
C PHE A 435 -0.99 20.96 -15.15
N GLY A 436 0.10 20.23 -15.38
CA GLY A 436 1.21 20.66 -16.23
C GLY A 436 2.51 20.86 -15.46
N TRP A 437 3.40 21.67 -16.04
CA TRP A 437 4.68 22.05 -15.43
C TRP A 437 4.48 23.24 -14.49
N GLU A 438 5.22 23.26 -13.40
CA GLU A 438 5.22 24.40 -12.49
C GLU A 438 6.03 25.55 -13.06
N PRO A 439 5.43 26.76 -13.17
CA PRO A 439 6.14 27.93 -13.67
C PRO A 439 7.22 28.37 -12.68
N ALA A 440 8.26 29.04 -13.19
CA ALA A 440 9.12 29.83 -12.33
C ALA A 440 8.27 30.93 -11.65
N PRO A 441 8.58 31.31 -10.40
CA PRO A 441 7.96 32.49 -9.79
C PRO A 441 8.15 33.68 -10.73
N ASP A 442 7.08 34.42 -11.03
CA ASP A 442 7.20 35.66 -11.79
C ASP A 442 8.16 36.59 -11.03
N GLU A 443 9.29 36.96 -11.65
CA GLU A 443 10.25 37.94 -11.10
C GLU A 443 9.57 39.29 -10.74
N ALA A 444 8.36 39.53 -11.25
CA ALA A 444 7.55 40.72 -10.98
C ALA A 444 6.80 40.70 -9.63
N ALA A 445 6.62 39.55 -8.98
CA ALA A 445 5.87 39.45 -7.72
C ALA A 445 6.73 39.61 -6.46
N GLU A 446 8.06 39.48 -6.55
CA GLU A 446 9.00 39.66 -5.42
C GLU A 446 9.48 41.12 -5.26
N ALA A 447 9.28 41.97 -6.26
CA ALA A 447 9.68 43.39 -6.22
C ALA A 447 9.01 44.26 -5.12
N PRO A 448 7.71 44.08 -4.75
CA PRO A 448 7.10 44.97 -3.77
C PRO A 448 7.53 44.69 -2.32
N ALA A 449 7.96 43.47 -1.99
CA ALA A 449 8.30 43.09 -0.62
C ALA A 449 9.68 43.62 -0.20
N GLN A 450 10.66 43.64 -1.11
CA GLN A 450 11.98 44.20 -0.84
C GLN A 450 11.97 45.74 -0.82
N ALA A 451 11.13 46.37 -1.64
CA ALA A 451 10.95 47.84 -1.62
C ALA A 451 10.25 48.33 -0.34
N ALA A 452 9.33 47.55 0.23
CA ALA A 452 8.68 47.87 1.51
C ALA A 452 9.64 47.73 2.71
N SER A 453 10.55 46.75 2.68
CA SER A 453 11.59 46.58 3.71
C SER A 453 12.67 47.68 3.66
N GLN A 454 12.96 48.25 2.49
CA GLN A 454 13.95 49.32 2.35
C GLN A 454 13.38 50.71 2.70
N ARG A 455 12.07 50.95 2.51
CA ARG A 455 11.40 52.20 2.93
C ARG A 455 11.09 52.27 4.43
N ALA A 456 11.14 51.15 5.14
CA ALA A 456 10.99 51.12 6.60
C ALA A 456 12.33 51.33 7.35
N ALA A 457 13.45 51.38 6.63
CA ALA A 457 14.80 51.54 7.17
C ALA A 457 15.51 52.83 6.71
N SER A 458 14.76 53.77 6.10
CA SER A 458 15.24 55.08 5.62
C SER A 458 14.55 56.22 6.34
#